data_AF-A0A7S3UP73-F1
#
_entry.id   AF-A0A7S3UP73-F1
#
_cell.length_a   1.000
_cell.length_b   1.000
_cell.length_c   1.000
_cell.angle_alpha   90.00
_cell.angle_beta   90.00
_cell.angle_gamma   90.00
#
_symmetry.space_group_name_H-M   'P 1'
#
loop_
_entity.id
_entity.type
_entity.pdbx_description
1 polymer ?
#
loop_
_entity_poly.entity_id
_entity_poly.type
_entity_poly.pdbx_seq_one_letter_code
_entity_poly.pdbx_strand_id
1 'polypeptide(L)'
;MRVLCAVAFAAVADIDAQWEQFKAQYGKSYNGESEEAHRKGVFTTNVRLIEQENSKGLSYTLGVNQFADLTVDEFSKTYMGFKKPAQKYGDAAYLGRHVYNGEALPTSVDWSSQGAVTPVKNQGQCGSCWSFSTTGSLEGANEISTGKLVSLSEQQFVDCAGTYGNQGCNGGLMDSAFKYAEANALCTEEFFTFQ
;
A
#
# COMPACT_ATOMS: atom_id res chain seq x y z
N MET A 1 23.92 14.07 -53.36
CA MET A 1 24.07 14.06 -51.89
C MET A 1 22.67 14.15 -51.28
N ARG A 2 22.04 13.02 -50.95
CA ARG A 2 20.70 12.99 -50.37
C ARG A 2 20.86 12.80 -48.87
N VAL A 3 20.53 13.85 -48.11
CA VAL A 3 20.46 13.81 -46.66
C VAL A 3 19.19 13.03 -46.29
N LEU A 4 19.36 11.79 -45.82
CA LEU A 4 18.28 11.03 -45.20
C LEU A 4 18.08 11.57 -43.79
N CYS A 5 17.03 12.37 -43.61
CA CYS A 5 16.54 12.76 -42.30
C CYS A 5 15.81 11.55 -41.70
N ALA A 6 16.49 10.81 -40.83
CA ALA A 6 15.87 9.75 -40.04
C ALA A 6 15.04 10.43 -38.95
N VAL A 7 13.74 10.59 -39.19
CA VAL A 7 12.79 10.98 -38.16
C VAL A 7 12.61 9.77 -37.26
N ALA A 8 13.26 9.78 -36.09
CA ALA A 8 13.01 8.81 -35.05
C ALA A 8 11.59 9.07 -34.51
N PHE A 9 10.61 8.35 -35.05
CA PHE A 9 9.34 8.15 -34.35
C PHE A 9 9.64 7.23 -33.17
N ALA A 10 9.93 7.83 -32.01
CA ALA A 10 9.67 7.13 -30.75
C ALA A 10 8.21 6.69 -30.81
N ALA A 11 7.95 5.38 -30.71
CA ALA A 11 6.60 4.87 -30.65
C ALA A 11 5.91 5.50 -29.45
N VAL A 12 5.08 6.52 -29.69
CA VAL A 12 4.02 6.85 -28.75
C VAL A 12 3.16 5.60 -28.77
N ALA A 13 3.36 4.73 -27.78
CA ALA A 13 2.57 3.52 -27.64
C ALA A 13 1.09 3.95 -27.67
N ASP A 14 0.31 3.29 -28.51
CA ASP A 14 -1.09 3.64 -28.75
C ASP A 14 -1.83 3.74 -27.40
N ILE A 15 -2.14 4.97 -26.98
CA ILE A 15 -2.69 5.21 -25.65
C ILE A 15 -4.09 4.61 -25.53
N ASP A 16 -4.78 4.45 -26.66
CA ASP A 16 -6.09 3.82 -26.72
C ASP A 16 -5.95 2.32 -26.47
N ALA A 17 -4.98 1.66 -27.11
CA ALA A 17 -4.67 0.26 -26.84
C ALA A 17 -4.21 0.01 -25.39
N GLN A 18 -3.35 0.88 -24.85
CA GLN A 18 -2.91 0.81 -23.45
C GLN A 18 -4.08 1.01 -22.47
N TRP A 19 -5.02 1.90 -22.80
CA TRP A 19 -6.22 2.14 -22.00
C TRP A 19 -7.11 0.90 -21.94
N GLU A 20 -7.39 0.27 -23.08
CA GLU A 20 -8.20 -0.95 -23.12
C GLU A 20 -7.51 -2.11 -22.38
N GLN A 21 -6.19 -2.27 -22.54
CA GLN A 21 -5.42 -3.26 -21.81
C GLN A 21 -5.46 -3.00 -20.30
N PHE A 22 -5.29 -1.75 -19.88
CA PHE A 22 -5.36 -1.35 -18.47
C PHE A 22 -6.73 -1.68 -17.87
N LYS A 23 -7.83 -1.32 -18.56
CA LYS A 23 -9.18 -1.64 -18.08
C LYS A 23 -9.39 -3.14 -17.95
N ALA A 24 -8.96 -3.92 -18.94
CA ALA A 24 -9.08 -5.37 -18.92
C ALA A 24 -8.25 -6.01 -17.80
N GLN A 25 -6.99 -5.56 -17.62
CA GLN A 25 -6.06 -6.11 -16.63
C GLN A 25 -6.52 -5.83 -15.19
N TYR A 26 -7.10 -4.65 -14.93
CA TYR A 26 -7.49 -4.24 -13.58
C TYR A 26 -9.01 -4.25 -13.36
N GLY A 27 -9.78 -4.84 -14.29
CA GLY A 27 -11.23 -4.98 -14.18
C GLY A 27 -11.96 -3.64 -14.02
N LYS A 28 -11.51 -2.58 -14.71
CA LYS A 28 -12.06 -1.23 -14.55
C LYS A 28 -13.35 -1.06 -15.33
N SER A 29 -14.33 -0.46 -14.67
CA SER A 29 -15.60 -0.03 -15.24
C SER A 29 -15.97 1.33 -14.68
N TYR A 30 -16.50 2.23 -15.51
CA TYR A 30 -16.81 3.61 -15.14
C TYR A 30 -18.29 3.93 -15.38
N ASN A 31 -18.82 4.89 -14.62
CA ASN A 31 -20.22 5.30 -14.70
C ASN A 31 -20.45 6.28 -15.86
N GLY A 32 -20.52 5.72 -17.07
CA GLY A 32 -20.82 6.45 -18.30
C GLY A 32 -19.60 7.11 -18.95
N GLU A 33 -19.82 7.59 -20.17
CA GLU A 33 -18.76 8.07 -21.06
C GLU A 33 -17.99 9.27 -20.50
N SER A 34 -18.64 10.13 -19.74
CA SER A 34 -18.02 11.32 -19.13
C SER A 34 -16.96 10.93 -18.10
N GLU A 35 -17.28 9.98 -17.20
CA GLU A 35 -16.31 9.49 -16.22
C GLU A 35 -15.19 8.73 -16.92
N GLU A 36 -15.51 7.87 -17.89
CA GLU A 36 -14.49 7.13 -18.63
C GLU A 36 -13.51 8.06 -19.36
N ALA A 37 -14.02 9.10 -20.02
CA ALA A 37 -13.19 10.10 -20.69
C ALA A 37 -12.27 10.85 -19.70
N HIS A 38 -12.79 11.21 -18.52
CA HIS A 38 -11.99 11.80 -17.46
C HIS A 38 -10.87 10.85 -17.00
N ARG A 39 -11.20 9.59 -16.70
CA ARG A 39 -10.27 8.57 -16.22
C ARG A 39 -9.19 8.24 -17.25
N LYS A 40 -9.55 8.18 -18.53
CA LYS A 40 -8.60 8.04 -19.64
C LYS A 40 -7.64 9.24 -19.75
N GLY A 41 -8.13 10.46 -19.50
CA GLY A 41 -7.31 11.66 -19.45
C GLY A 41 -6.26 11.63 -18.32
N VAL A 42 -6.68 11.15 -17.14
CA VAL A 42 -5.78 10.93 -15.99
C VAL A 42 -4.75 9.84 -16.30
N PHE A 43 -5.20 8.70 -16.83
CA PHE A 43 -4.35 7.61 -17.29
C PHE A 43 -3.28 8.07 -18.28
N THR A 44 -3.68 8.82 -19.30
CA THR A 44 -2.77 9.38 -20.29
C THR A 44 -1.70 10.28 -19.65
N THR A 45 -2.09 11.08 -18.66
CA THR A 45 -1.16 11.93 -17.91
C THR A 45 -0.16 11.10 -17.11
N ASN A 46 -0.63 10.05 -16.44
CA ASN A 46 0.19 9.15 -15.64
C ASN A 46 1.14 8.28 -16.49
N VAL A 47 0.72 7.81 -17.68
CA VAL A 47 1.60 7.09 -18.61
C VAL A 47 2.75 7.98 -19.09
N ARG A 48 2.48 9.25 -19.44
CA ARG A 48 3.55 10.19 -19.79
C ARG A 48 4.52 10.45 -18.64
N LEU A 49 4.01 10.53 -17.40
CA LEU A 49 4.84 10.63 -16.21
C LEU A 49 5.74 9.39 -16.05
N ILE A 50 5.20 8.19 -16.25
CA ILE A 50 5.96 6.92 -16.21
C ILE A 50 7.09 6.93 -17.24
N GLU A 51 6.80 7.28 -18.49
CA GLU A 51 7.80 7.36 -19.57
C GLU A 51 8.89 8.38 -19.25
N GLN A 52 8.49 9.58 -18.79
CA GLN A 52 9.43 10.64 -18.43
C GLN A 52 10.32 10.22 -17.26
N GLU A 53 9.77 9.61 -16.22
CA GLU A 53 10.55 9.18 -15.05
C GLU A 53 11.53 8.06 -15.41
N ASN A 54 11.07 7.07 -16.19
CA ASN A 54 11.87 5.94 -16.62
C ASN A 54 13.00 6.35 -17.57
N SER A 55 12.84 7.45 -18.33
CA SER A 55 13.90 7.99 -19.19
C SER A 55 15.12 8.53 -18.43
N LYS A 56 14.99 8.77 -17.11
CA LYS A 56 16.07 9.30 -16.26
C LYS A 56 17.13 8.25 -15.89
N GLY A 57 16.89 6.96 -16.14
CA GLY A 57 17.85 5.90 -15.81
C GLY A 57 18.10 5.74 -14.30
N LEU A 58 17.06 5.94 -13.49
CA LEU A 58 17.14 5.81 -12.03
C LEU A 58 17.25 4.33 -11.61
N SER A 59 17.55 4.10 -10.33
CA SER A 59 17.60 2.75 -9.74
C SER A 59 16.23 2.09 -9.59
N TYR A 60 15.15 2.79 -9.98
CA TYR A 60 13.79 2.29 -9.99
C TYR A 60 13.11 2.68 -11.30
N THR A 61 12.06 1.96 -11.64
CA THR A 61 11.15 2.28 -12.74
C THR A 61 9.72 2.36 -12.23
N LEU A 62 8.94 3.25 -12.82
CA LEU A 62 7.49 3.27 -12.69
C LEU A 62 6.86 2.33 -13.70
N GLY A 63 5.64 1.89 -13.43
CA GLY A 63 4.84 1.07 -14.33
C GLY A 63 3.37 1.38 -14.18
N VAL A 64 2.60 1.08 -15.23
CA VAL A 64 1.13 1.13 -15.14
C VAL A 64 0.69 0.11 -14.10
N ASN A 65 -0.07 0.57 -13.11
CA ASN A 65 -0.66 -0.26 -12.08
C ASN A 65 -2.14 0.13 -11.88
N GLN A 66 -2.85 -0.53 -10.96
CA GLN A 66 -4.27 -0.32 -10.70
C GLN A 66 -4.68 1.12 -10.33
N PHE A 67 -3.71 2.00 -10.05
CA PHE A 67 -3.92 3.40 -9.69
C PHE A 67 -3.64 4.37 -10.84
N ALA A 68 -3.28 3.87 -12.03
CA ALA A 68 -2.92 4.71 -13.17
C ALA A 68 -4.07 5.61 -13.64
N ASP A 69 -5.33 5.34 -13.29
CA ASP A 69 -6.51 6.16 -13.60
C ASP A 69 -6.88 7.18 -12.49
N LEU A 70 -6.05 7.33 -11.47
CA LEU A 70 -6.28 8.25 -10.35
C LEU A 70 -5.31 9.43 -10.38
N THR A 71 -5.84 10.60 -10.04
CA THR A 71 -5.02 11.76 -9.72
C THR A 71 -4.32 11.55 -8.37
N VAL A 72 -3.25 12.32 -8.11
CA VAL A 72 -2.56 12.28 -6.80
C VAL A 72 -3.51 12.61 -5.66
N ASP A 73 -4.43 13.56 -5.85
CA ASP A 73 -5.39 13.97 -4.83
C ASP A 73 -6.42 12.88 -4.54
N GLU A 74 -6.94 12.20 -5.58
CA GLU A 74 -7.84 11.06 -5.40
C GLU A 74 -7.12 9.90 -4.71
N PHE A 75 -5.90 9.58 -5.15
CA PHE A 75 -5.10 8.53 -4.54
C PHE A 75 -4.81 8.84 -3.06
N SER A 76 -4.39 10.07 -2.75
CA SER A 76 -4.10 10.48 -1.38
C SER A 76 -5.34 10.44 -0.49
N LYS A 77 -6.49 10.89 -0.97
CA LYS A 77 -7.73 10.91 -0.17
C LYS A 77 -8.23 9.51 0.19
N THR A 78 -8.03 8.53 -0.69
CA THR A 78 -8.57 7.18 -0.51
C THR A 78 -7.58 6.21 0.12
N TYR A 79 -6.30 6.26 -0.26
CA TYR A 79 -5.32 5.23 0.10
C TYR A 79 -4.32 5.67 1.19
N MET A 80 -4.18 6.97 1.48
CA MET A 80 -3.25 7.48 2.51
C MET A 80 -3.94 7.81 3.83
N GLY A 81 -4.29 6.78 4.60
CA GLY A 81 -5.01 6.91 5.88
C GLY A 81 -4.15 7.19 7.13
N PHE A 82 -2.82 7.32 6.99
CA PHE A 82 -1.97 7.55 8.16
C PHE A 82 -2.20 8.92 8.79
N LYS A 83 -2.51 8.95 10.10
CA LYS A 83 -2.68 10.19 10.86
C LYS A 83 -1.46 10.48 11.72
N LYS A 84 -0.61 11.40 11.29
CA LYS A 84 0.57 11.80 12.06
C LYS A 84 0.15 12.24 13.49
N PRO A 85 0.70 11.61 14.55
CA PRO A 85 0.36 11.98 15.92
C PRO A 85 1.04 13.31 16.30
N ALA A 86 0.41 14.06 17.21
CA ALA A 86 0.99 15.28 17.78
C ALA A 86 2.24 14.98 18.62
N GLN A 87 2.23 13.86 19.35
CA GLN A 87 3.36 13.35 20.12
C GLN A 87 3.73 11.95 19.60
N LYS A 88 4.97 11.79 19.12
CA LYS A 88 5.48 10.47 18.75
C LYS A 88 5.54 9.57 19.99
N TYR A 89 5.10 8.32 19.84
CA TYR A 89 5.07 7.30 20.89
C TYR A 89 4.12 7.57 22.06
N GLY A 90 3.42 8.72 22.10
CA GLY A 90 2.44 9.04 23.13
C GLY A 90 2.87 8.66 24.55
N ASP A 91 2.08 7.77 25.15
CA ASP A 91 2.18 7.09 26.44
C ASP A 91 2.67 5.63 26.32
N ALA A 92 3.14 5.20 25.14
CA ALA A 92 3.70 3.87 24.95
C ALA A 92 4.87 3.63 25.91
N ALA A 93 4.94 2.41 26.48
CA ALA A 93 6.00 2.04 27.39
C ALA A 93 7.37 2.15 26.71
N TYR A 94 8.29 2.89 27.32
CA TYR A 94 9.67 2.92 26.86
C TYR A 94 10.38 1.64 27.30
N LEU A 95 10.49 0.68 26.38
CA LEU A 95 11.19 -0.60 26.61
C LEU A 95 12.71 -0.49 26.51
N GLY A 96 13.25 0.73 26.46
CA GLY A 96 14.65 0.99 26.16
C GLY A 96 14.90 1.25 24.68
N ARG A 97 16.11 1.70 24.37
CA ARG A 97 16.61 1.80 22.99
C ARG A 97 17.58 0.65 22.77
N HIS A 98 17.35 -0.15 21.74
CA HIS A 98 18.32 -1.17 21.34
C HIS A 98 19.67 -0.50 21.06
N VAL A 99 20.70 -0.92 21.78
CA VAL A 99 22.09 -0.50 21.55
C VAL A 99 22.79 -1.66 20.89
N TYR A 100 23.21 -1.45 19.63
CA TYR A 100 23.97 -2.45 18.91
C TYR A 100 25.28 -2.74 19.65
N ASN A 101 25.47 -4.00 20.02
CA ASN A 101 26.58 -4.46 20.85
C ASN A 101 27.82 -4.88 20.04
N GLY A 102 27.79 -4.74 18.71
CA GLY A 102 28.88 -5.12 17.82
C GLY A 102 28.82 -6.55 17.29
N GLU A 103 27.76 -7.31 17.60
CA GLU A 103 27.55 -8.65 17.05
C GLU A 103 27.41 -8.65 15.53
N ALA A 104 27.96 -9.66 14.85
CA ALA A 104 27.88 -9.76 13.40
C ALA A 104 26.40 -9.76 12.94
N LEU A 105 26.05 -8.79 12.09
CA LEU A 105 24.73 -8.68 11.51
C LEU A 105 24.62 -9.57 10.27
N PRO A 106 23.42 -10.12 9.99
CA PRO A 106 23.17 -10.77 8.71
C PRO A 106 23.37 -9.78 7.56
N THR A 107 23.90 -10.25 6.44
CA THR A 107 24.10 -9.43 5.23
C THR A 107 22.78 -9.00 4.59
N SER A 108 21.70 -9.72 4.87
CA SER A 108 20.33 -9.43 4.42
C SER A 108 19.33 -10.07 5.36
N VAL A 109 18.17 -9.44 5.53
CA VAL A 109 17.02 -10.00 6.26
C VAL A 109 15.80 -9.92 5.37
N ASP A 110 15.14 -11.05 5.20
CA ASP A 110 13.84 -11.14 4.54
C ASP A 110 12.92 -12.04 5.38
N TRP A 111 11.95 -11.44 6.06
CA TRP A 111 10.99 -12.16 6.90
C TRP A 111 9.98 -12.97 6.09
N SER A 112 9.73 -12.61 4.83
CA SER A 112 8.83 -13.37 3.96
C SER A 112 9.43 -14.74 3.61
N SER A 113 10.73 -14.76 3.32
CA SER A 113 11.48 -16.01 3.12
C SER A 113 11.60 -16.87 4.38
N GLN A 114 11.43 -16.25 5.56
CA GLN A 114 11.48 -16.91 6.87
C GLN A 114 10.11 -17.32 7.39
N GLY A 115 9.03 -17.18 6.60
CA GLY A 115 7.68 -17.60 6.99
C GLY A 115 6.94 -16.65 7.93
N ALA A 116 7.48 -15.45 8.20
CA ALA A 116 6.92 -14.48 9.14
C ALA A 116 6.09 -13.37 8.46
N VAL A 117 5.61 -13.60 7.23
CA VAL A 117 4.79 -12.64 6.47
C VAL A 117 3.67 -13.39 5.76
N THR A 118 2.43 -12.94 5.95
CA THR A 118 1.25 -13.47 5.24
C THR A 118 1.24 -13.02 3.77
N PRO A 119 0.41 -13.65 2.90
CA PRO A 119 0.22 -13.14 1.54
C PRO A 119 -0.20 -11.66 1.54
N VAL A 120 0.27 -10.91 0.52
CA VAL A 120 -0.06 -9.48 0.38
C VAL A 120 -1.58 -9.30 0.32
N LYS A 121 -2.09 -8.43 1.20
CA LYS A 121 -3.52 -8.08 1.29
C LYS A 121 -3.83 -6.78 0.54
N ASN A 122 -5.11 -6.38 0.50
CA ASN A 122 -5.56 -5.18 -0.20
C ASN A 122 -6.56 -4.39 0.65
N GLN A 123 -6.19 -3.16 1.04
CA GLN A 123 -7.04 -2.27 1.86
C GLN A 123 -8.25 -1.69 1.09
N GLY A 124 -8.35 -1.95 -0.21
CA GLY A 124 -9.42 -1.42 -1.04
C GLY A 124 -9.49 0.11 -1.00
N GLN A 125 -10.70 0.65 -1.08
CA GLN A 125 -10.95 2.10 -1.07
C GLN A 125 -11.15 2.65 0.35
N CYS A 126 -10.38 2.15 1.31
CA CYS A 126 -10.47 2.49 2.72
C CYS A 126 -9.11 2.99 3.21
N GLY A 127 -9.09 4.10 3.97
CA GLY A 127 -7.88 4.63 4.61
C GLY A 127 -7.45 3.80 5.84
N SER A 128 -7.46 2.48 5.72
CA SER A 128 -7.18 1.50 6.78
C SER A 128 -5.75 0.97 6.75
N CYS A 129 -4.82 1.56 5.99
CA CYS A 129 -3.41 1.13 5.95
C CYS A 129 -2.78 0.92 7.35
N TRP A 130 -3.24 1.67 8.35
CA TRP A 130 -2.84 1.53 9.74
C TRP A 130 -3.25 0.18 10.36
N SER A 131 -4.42 -0.39 10.02
CA SER A 131 -4.82 -1.71 10.51
C SER A 131 -4.02 -2.81 9.84
N PHE A 132 -3.81 -2.73 8.52
CA PHE A 132 -2.94 -3.65 7.77
C PHE A 132 -1.49 -3.63 8.26
N SER A 133 -0.97 -2.44 8.60
CA SER A 133 0.37 -2.33 9.20
C SER A 133 0.42 -2.93 10.62
N THR A 134 -0.69 -2.87 11.36
CA THR A 134 -0.80 -3.44 12.71
C THR A 134 -0.81 -4.96 12.65
N THR A 135 -1.72 -5.53 11.86
CA THR A 135 -1.85 -6.98 11.67
C THR A 135 -0.54 -7.56 11.16
N GLY A 136 0.03 -7.04 10.07
CA GLY A 136 1.30 -7.57 9.54
C GLY A 136 2.44 -7.59 10.55
N SER A 137 2.51 -6.60 11.45
CA SER A 137 3.51 -6.58 12.54
C SER A 137 3.23 -7.64 13.61
N LEU A 138 1.96 -7.80 14.02
CA LEU A 138 1.55 -8.79 15.02
C LEU A 138 1.65 -10.22 14.50
N GLU A 139 1.28 -10.45 13.24
CA GLU A 139 1.39 -11.73 12.53
C GLU A 139 2.85 -12.22 12.53
N GLY A 140 3.78 -11.37 12.09
CA GLY A 140 5.21 -11.70 12.08
C GLY A 140 5.79 -11.89 13.48
N ALA A 141 5.40 -11.06 14.45
CA ALA A 141 5.83 -11.22 15.84
C ALA A 141 5.32 -12.54 16.44
N ASN A 142 4.11 -12.98 16.08
CA ASN A 142 3.55 -14.24 16.53
C ASN A 142 4.28 -15.44 15.90
N GLU A 143 4.64 -15.37 14.62
CA GLU A 143 5.48 -16.39 13.98
C GLU A 143 6.84 -16.49 14.68
N ILE A 144 7.52 -15.36 14.89
CA ILE A 144 8.86 -15.36 15.52
C ILE A 144 8.84 -15.90 16.95
N SER A 145 7.80 -15.59 17.72
CA SER A 145 7.72 -15.99 19.13
C SER A 145 7.16 -17.39 19.36
N THR A 146 6.28 -17.87 18.47
CA THR A 146 5.52 -19.11 18.69
C THR A 146 5.68 -20.16 17.58
N GLY A 147 6.27 -19.79 16.44
CA GLY A 147 6.34 -20.61 15.23
C GLY A 147 4.98 -20.81 14.55
N LYS A 148 4.05 -19.86 14.71
CA LYS A 148 2.72 -19.90 14.09
C LYS A 148 2.38 -18.61 13.35
N LEU A 149 2.35 -18.67 12.03
CA LEU A 149 1.85 -17.59 11.19
C LEU A 149 0.32 -17.69 11.12
N VAL A 150 -0.36 -16.69 11.69
CA VAL A 150 -1.82 -16.63 11.73
C VAL A 150 -2.25 -15.30 11.15
N SER A 151 -2.98 -15.31 10.03
CA SER A 151 -3.53 -14.07 9.44
C SER A 151 -4.59 -13.46 10.36
N LEU A 152 -4.39 -12.22 10.79
CA LEU A 152 -5.25 -11.48 11.72
C LEU A 152 -6.22 -10.58 10.96
N SER A 153 -7.38 -10.32 11.58
CA SER A 153 -8.45 -9.50 11.01
C SER A 153 -8.10 -8.01 11.04
N GLU A 154 -7.93 -7.40 9.86
CA GLU A 154 -7.87 -5.94 9.78
C GLU A 154 -9.21 -5.29 10.14
N GLN A 155 -10.31 -5.95 9.77
CA GLN A 155 -11.67 -5.44 9.95
C GLN A 155 -12.02 -5.25 11.43
N GLN A 156 -11.59 -6.16 12.29
CA GLN A 156 -11.77 -6.01 13.74
C GLN A 156 -11.17 -4.69 14.24
N PHE A 157 -9.97 -4.32 13.79
CA PHE A 157 -9.38 -3.04 14.18
C PHE A 157 -10.19 -1.87 13.61
N VAL A 158 -10.57 -1.94 12.33
CA VAL A 158 -11.37 -0.90 11.66
C VAL A 158 -12.67 -0.61 12.43
N ASP A 159 -13.37 -1.65 12.88
CA ASP A 159 -14.68 -1.51 13.53
C ASP A 159 -14.59 -1.25 15.04
N CYS A 160 -13.59 -1.80 15.73
CA CYS A 160 -13.58 -1.84 17.20
C CYS A 160 -12.52 -0.96 17.86
N ALA A 161 -11.46 -0.54 17.16
CA ALA A 161 -10.37 0.24 17.77
C ALA A 161 -10.69 1.75 17.90
N GLY A 162 -11.95 2.15 17.67
CA GLY A 162 -12.38 3.54 17.71
C GLY A 162 -12.15 4.25 19.05
N THR A 163 -12.40 3.54 20.15
CA THR A 163 -12.18 4.05 21.52
C THR A 163 -10.70 4.27 21.85
N TYR A 164 -9.79 3.74 21.03
CA TYR A 164 -8.34 3.92 21.14
C TYR A 164 -7.81 5.03 20.22
N GLY A 165 -8.70 5.76 19.54
CA GLY A 165 -8.37 6.93 18.71
C GLY A 165 -8.30 6.66 17.20
N ASN A 166 -8.49 5.41 16.77
CA ASN A 166 -8.58 5.09 15.35
C ASN A 166 -9.95 5.47 14.77
N GLN A 167 -10.03 5.72 13.47
CA GLN A 167 -11.27 6.23 12.83
C GLN A 167 -11.66 5.38 11.61
N GLY A 168 -11.45 4.07 11.69
CA GLY A 168 -11.73 3.13 10.61
C GLY A 168 -11.08 3.55 9.30
N CYS A 169 -11.89 3.66 8.23
CA CYS A 169 -11.45 4.12 6.91
C CYS A 169 -11.03 5.59 6.85
N ASN A 170 -11.32 6.39 7.87
CA ASN A 170 -10.88 7.79 7.93
C ASN A 170 -9.47 7.92 8.50
N GLY A 171 -8.75 6.81 8.73
CA GLY A 171 -7.37 6.81 9.17
C GLY A 171 -7.16 6.52 10.66
N GLY A 172 -5.91 6.25 11.01
CA GLY A 172 -5.54 5.76 12.33
C GLY A 172 -4.03 5.61 12.53
N LEU A 173 -3.68 4.97 13.65
CA LEU A 173 -2.33 4.75 14.13
C LEU A 173 -2.15 3.32 14.64
N MET A 174 -1.03 2.70 14.25
CA MET A 174 -0.65 1.37 14.69
C MET A 174 -0.49 1.31 16.20
N ASP A 175 0.12 2.32 16.82
CA ASP A 175 0.28 2.39 18.29
C ASP A 175 -1.07 2.32 19.03
N SER A 176 -2.09 3.03 18.53
CA SER A 176 -3.47 2.94 19.05
C SER A 176 -4.06 1.54 18.86
N ALA A 177 -3.78 0.91 17.73
CA ALA A 177 -4.23 -0.43 17.43
C ALA A 177 -3.52 -1.49 18.30
N PHE A 178 -2.23 -1.32 18.60
CA PHE A 178 -1.50 -2.19 19.52
C PHE A 178 -2.07 -2.11 20.94
N LYS A 179 -2.44 -0.93 21.44
CA LYS A 179 -3.16 -0.82 22.72
C LYS A 179 -4.50 -1.54 22.73
N TYR A 180 -5.23 -1.48 21.61
CA TYR A 180 -6.45 -2.28 21.45
C TYR A 180 -6.13 -3.78 21.56
N ALA A 181 -5.07 -4.25 20.88
CA ALA A 181 -4.64 -5.64 20.91
C ALA A 181 -4.13 -6.11 22.28
N GLU A 182 -3.54 -5.23 23.08
CA GLU A 182 -3.13 -5.55 24.47
C GLU A 182 -4.33 -5.82 25.39
N ALA A 183 -5.47 -5.16 25.11
CA ALA A 183 -6.66 -5.23 25.96
C ALA A 183 -7.76 -6.18 25.45
N ASN A 184 -7.62 -6.73 24.23
CA ASN A 184 -8.68 -7.49 23.57
C ASN A 184 -8.14 -8.74 22.87
N ALA A 185 -8.94 -9.79 22.80
CA ALA A 185 -8.64 -10.94 21.94
C ALA A 185 -8.76 -10.54 20.47
N LEU A 186 -7.92 -11.15 19.61
CA LEU A 186 -7.89 -10.86 18.17
C LEU A 186 -8.54 -11.98 17.37
N CYS A 187 -9.35 -11.61 16.38
CA CYS A 187 -9.95 -12.48 15.39
C CYS A 187 -8.94 -12.77 14.27
N THR A 188 -9.06 -13.96 13.67
CA THR A 188 -8.37 -14.26 12.42
C THR A 188 -9.07 -13.57 11.24
N GLU A 189 -8.33 -13.33 10.16
CA GLU A 189 -8.89 -12.80 8.91
C GLU A 189 -9.98 -13.72 8.35
N GLU A 190 -9.86 -15.04 8.54
CA GLU A 190 -10.89 -16.01 8.12
C GLU A 190 -12.21 -15.83 8.88
N PHE A 191 -12.15 -15.53 10.18
CA PHE A 191 -13.34 -15.41 11.01
C PHE A 191 -14.05 -14.06 10.85
N PHE A 192 -13.27 -12.99 10.72
CA PHE A 192 -13.78 -11.63 10.51
C PHE A 192 -13.05 -11.00 9.33
N THR A 193 -13.59 -11.25 8.14
CA THR A 193 -13.00 -10.85 6.87
C THR A 193 -13.06 -9.34 6.64
N PHE A 194 -12.05 -8.81 5.96
CA PHE A 194 -12.03 -7.43 5.47
C PHE A 194 -13.17 -7.16 4.47
N GLN A 195 -13.80 -5.99 4.59
CA GLN A 195 -14.97 -5.57 3.80
C GLN A 195 -14.62 -4.52 2.74
#